data_AF-A0A5B7JG89-F1
#
_entry.id   AF-A0A5B7JG89-F1
#
_cell.length_a   1.000
_cell.length_b   1.000
_cell.length_c   1.000
_cell.angle_alpha   90.00
_cell.angle_beta   90.00
_cell.angle_gamma   90.00
#
_symmetry.space_group_name_H-M   'P 1'
#
loop_
_entity.id
_entity.type
_entity.pdbx_description
1 polymer ?
#
loop_
_entity_poly.entity_id
_entity_poly.type
_entity_poly.pdbx_seq_one_letter_code
_entity_poly.pdbx_strand_id
1 'polypeptide(L)'
;MHIERLAREASGKLTSLRRISWLLDSEGLELLYKAQVRSSLEYACLAWGGAARTHLALLDKVQERAARLIKGNNTNQEPRLHTFQHWRDVVGITVMYKMHVCHVSHLEALQQPPQLVQVHTRAVTLTRKGTPAALL
;
A
#
# COMPACT_ATOMS: atom_id res chain seq x y z
N MET A 1 -1.36 8.40 -14.09
CA MET A 1 -1.13 7.00 -13.66
C MET A 1 -2.36 6.46 -12.90
N HIS A 2 -2.63 5.16 -12.86
CA HIS A 2 -3.88 4.62 -12.26
C HIS A 2 -4.01 4.91 -10.75
N ILE A 3 -2.90 4.88 -10.00
CA ILE A 3 -2.85 5.18 -8.54
C ILE A 3 -3.25 6.63 -8.24
N GLU A 4 -2.84 7.60 -9.06
CA GLU A 4 -3.17 9.01 -8.86
C GLU A 4 -4.66 9.27 -9.05
N ARG A 5 -5.27 8.62 -10.05
CA ARG A 5 -6.72 8.67 -10.28
C ARG A 5 -7.46 8.12 -9.06
N LEU A 6 -7.03 6.96 -8.55
CA LEU A 6 -7.61 6.36 -7.36
C LEU A 6 -7.47 7.27 -6.13
N ALA A 7 -6.29 7.84 -5.89
CA ALA A 7 -6.04 8.76 -4.79
C ALA A 7 -6.94 10.01 -4.88
N ARG A 8 -7.18 10.52 -6.09
CA ARG A 8 -8.10 11.61 -6.35
C ARG A 8 -9.55 11.22 -6.07
N GLU A 9 -9.99 10.06 -6.55
CA GLU A 9 -11.34 9.54 -6.29
C GLU A 9 -11.58 9.32 -4.79
N ALA A 10 -10.61 8.71 -4.09
CA ALA A 10 -10.62 8.55 -2.64
C ALA A 10 -10.68 9.89 -1.90
N SER A 11 -9.92 10.89 -2.37
CA SER A 11 -9.99 12.26 -1.84
C SER A 11 -11.36 12.91 -2.07
N GLY A 12 -11.99 12.65 -3.22
CA GLY A 12 -13.35 13.09 -3.52
C GLY A 12 -14.37 12.49 -2.54
N LYS A 13 -14.33 11.16 -2.35
CA LYS A 13 -15.16 10.46 -1.35
C LYS A 13 -14.98 11.04 0.05
N LEU A 14 -13.72 11.30 0.45
CA LEU A 14 -13.41 11.91 1.75
C LEU A 14 -13.97 13.35 1.87
N THR A 15 -13.99 14.10 0.76
CA THR A 15 -14.57 15.44 0.74
C THR A 15 -16.09 15.39 0.93
N SER A 16 -16.76 14.43 0.28
CA SER A 16 -18.19 14.18 0.51
C SER A 16 -18.47 13.78 1.96
N LEU A 17 -17.66 12.87 2.52
CA LEU A 17 -17.70 12.48 3.92
C LEU A 17 -17.60 13.68 4.87
N ARG A 18 -16.65 14.60 4.62
CA ARG A 18 -16.49 15.81 5.42
C ARG A 18 -17.72 16.74 5.36
N ARG A 19 -18.47 16.75 4.25
CA ARG A 19 -19.68 17.57 4.14
C ARG A 19 -20.85 17.01 4.93
N ILE A 20 -20.88 15.70 5.17
CA ILE A 20 -21.93 15.02 5.94
C ILE A 20 -21.48 14.66 7.36
N SER A 21 -20.25 15.01 7.75
CA SER A 21 -19.68 14.59 9.03
C SER A 21 -20.43 15.13 10.24
N TRP A 22 -21.11 16.27 10.11
CA TRP A 22 -21.94 16.86 11.16
C TRP A 22 -23.25 16.08 11.42
N LEU A 23 -23.65 15.20 10.50
CA LEU A 23 -24.83 14.34 10.64
C LEU A 23 -24.48 12.98 11.26
N LEU A 24 -23.19 12.66 11.38
CA LEU A 24 -22.72 11.35 11.81
C LEU A 24 -21.98 11.45 13.13
N ASP A 25 -22.30 10.52 14.03
CA ASP A 25 -21.44 10.25 15.17
C ASP A 25 -20.07 9.77 14.67
N SER A 26 -19.07 9.95 15.52
CA SER A 26 -17.69 9.66 15.19
C SER A 26 -17.43 8.19 14.80
N GLU A 27 -18.15 7.25 15.40
CA GLU A 27 -18.12 5.83 15.05
C GLU A 27 -18.71 5.58 13.65
N GLY A 28 -19.84 6.22 13.33
CA GLY A 28 -20.45 6.14 11.99
C GLY A 28 -19.55 6.74 10.90
N LEU A 29 -18.85 7.83 11.22
CA LEU A 29 -17.88 8.46 10.34
C LEU A 29 -16.66 7.55 10.09
N GLU A 30 -16.15 6.89 11.13
CA GLU A 30 -15.07 5.91 11.02
C GLU A 30 -15.50 4.69 10.19
N LEU A 31 -16.71 4.17 10.42
CA LEU A 31 -17.28 3.06 9.67
C LEU A 31 -17.40 3.39 8.17
N LEU A 32 -17.95 4.56 7.84
CA LEU A 32 -18.14 4.96 6.45
C LEU A 32 -16.81 5.24 5.74
N TYR A 33 -15.83 5.80 6.44
CA TYR A 33 -14.46 5.91 5.95
C TYR A 33 -13.86 4.54 5.62
N LYS A 34 -13.99 3.57 6.55
CA LYS A 34 -13.48 2.20 6.35
C LYS A 34 -14.13 1.53 5.13
N ALA A 35 -15.45 1.64 5.00
CA ALA A 35 -16.20 1.02 3.92
C ALA A 35 -15.86 1.60 2.54
N GLN A 36 -15.77 2.92 2.42
CA GLN A 36 -15.74 3.60 1.11
C GLN A 36 -14.34 4.03 0.64
N VAL A 37 -13.49 4.47 1.58
CA VAL A 37 -12.18 5.06 1.26
C VAL A 37 -11.08 4.07 1.59
N ARG A 38 -11.06 3.53 2.82
CA ARG A 38 -10.02 2.61 3.27
C ARG A 38 -9.94 1.37 2.40
N SER A 39 -11.07 0.73 2.09
CA SER A 39 -11.15 -0.43 1.19
C SER A 39 -10.49 -0.19 -0.16
N SER A 40 -10.70 0.98 -0.77
CA SER A 40 -10.09 1.36 -2.04
C SER A 40 -8.57 1.51 -1.94
N LEU A 41 -8.10 2.13 -0.85
CA LEU A 41 -6.67 2.35 -0.61
C LEU A 41 -5.93 1.07 -0.23
N GLU A 42 -6.57 0.17 0.52
CA GLU A 42 -6.02 -1.15 0.86
C GLU A 42 -5.85 -2.01 -0.39
N TYR A 43 -6.88 -2.09 -1.23
CA TYR A 43 -6.77 -2.75 -2.53
C TYR A 43 -5.63 -2.17 -3.37
N ALA A 44 -5.45 -0.84 -3.36
CA ALA A 44 -4.36 -0.18 -4.07
C ALA A 44 -2.98 -0.60 -3.56
N CYS A 45 -2.82 -0.72 -2.25
CA CYS A 45 -1.57 -1.16 -1.63
C CYS A 45 -1.28 -2.63 -1.97
N LEU A 46 -2.30 -3.47 -2.12
CA LEU A 46 -2.15 -4.85 -2.59
C LEU A 46 -1.72 -4.90 -4.06
N ALA A 47 -2.46 -4.20 -4.93
CA ALA A 47 -2.24 -4.23 -6.37
C ALA A 47 -0.94 -3.53 -6.81
N TRP A 48 -0.54 -2.49 -6.08
CA TRP A 48 0.60 -1.63 -6.43
C TRP A 48 1.58 -1.41 -5.27
N GLY A 49 1.70 -2.38 -4.36
CA GLY A 49 2.63 -2.29 -3.22
C GLY A 49 4.10 -2.07 -3.62
N GLY A 50 4.48 -2.47 -4.83
CA GLY A 50 5.80 -2.24 -5.43
C GLY A 50 5.95 -0.91 -6.18
N ALA A 51 4.95 -0.02 -6.18
CA ALA A 51 5.03 1.27 -6.86
C ALA A 51 6.07 2.22 -6.21
N ALA A 52 6.49 3.24 -6.97
CA ALA A 52 7.41 4.24 -6.44
C ALA A 52 6.86 4.90 -5.16
N ARG A 53 7.76 5.16 -4.20
CA ARG A 53 7.42 5.74 -2.88
C ARG A 53 6.62 7.03 -2.99
N THR A 54 6.85 7.83 -4.04
CA THR A 54 6.12 9.06 -4.33
C THR A 54 4.62 8.83 -4.55
N HIS A 55 4.25 7.77 -5.26
CA HIS A 55 2.84 7.42 -5.51
C HIS A 55 2.18 6.82 -4.27
N LEU A 56 2.91 6.01 -3.50
CA LEU A 56 2.41 5.47 -2.22
C LEU A 56 2.17 6.58 -1.19
N ALA A 57 3.04 7.60 -1.15
CA ALA A 57 2.87 8.76 -0.29
C ALA A 57 1.58 9.56 -0.57
N LEU A 58 1.02 9.49 -1.78
CA LEU A 58 -0.28 10.10 -2.08
C LEU A 58 -1.41 9.39 -1.32
N LEU A 59 -1.36 8.06 -1.20
CA LEU A 59 -2.35 7.27 -0.47
C LEU A 59 -2.24 7.54 1.03
N ASP A 60 -1.01 7.63 1.55
CA ASP A 60 -0.74 7.95 2.96
C ASP A 60 -1.32 9.33 3.32
N LYS A 61 -1.16 10.34 2.45
CA LYS A 61 -1.79 11.67 2.62
C LYS A 61 -3.31 11.62 2.70
N VAL A 62 -3.98 10.72 1.96
CA VAL A 62 -5.44 10.57 2.04
C VAL A 62 -5.84 9.99 3.39
N GLN A 63 -5.13 8.96 3.87
CA GLN A 63 -5.37 8.40 5.20
C GLN A 63 -5.14 9.43 6.30
N GLU A 64 -4.07 10.22 6.24
CA GLU A 64 -3.82 11.26 7.24
C GLU A 64 -4.93 12.31 7.29
N ARG A 65 -5.46 12.72 6.13
CA ARG A 65 -6.61 13.64 6.07
C ARG A 65 -7.85 13.02 6.71
N ALA A 66 -8.09 11.73 6.48
CA ALA A 66 -9.21 11.03 7.08
C ALA A 66 -9.04 10.86 8.60
N ALA A 67 -7.84 10.53 9.07
CA ALA A 67 -7.54 10.45 10.49
C ALA A 67 -7.79 11.79 11.19
N ARG A 68 -7.39 12.92 10.57
CA ARG A 68 -7.69 14.26 11.08
C ARG A 68 -9.19 14.56 11.14
N LEU A 69 -9.94 14.15 10.10
CA LEU A 69 -11.39 14.33 10.06
C LEU A 69 -12.09 13.55 11.18
N ILE A 70 -11.71 12.29 11.39
CA ILE A 70 -12.29 11.43 12.42
C ILE A 70 -11.91 11.92 13.83
N LYS A 71 -10.64 12.27 14.05
CA LYS A 71 -10.16 12.81 15.34
C LYS A 71 -10.82 14.14 15.70
N GLY A 72 -11.09 15.00 14.71
CA GLY A 72 -11.85 16.23 14.93
C GLY A 72 -13.28 16.00 15.45
N ASN A 73 -13.87 14.83 15.16
CA ASN A 73 -15.20 14.43 15.64
C ASN A 73 -15.14 13.60 16.94
N ASN A 74 -13.95 13.18 17.38
CA ASN A 74 -13.71 12.30 18.52
C ASN A 74 -12.60 12.87 19.41
N THR A 75 -12.95 13.63 20.43
CA THR A 75 -11.98 14.23 21.37
C THR A 75 -11.27 13.20 22.26
N ASN A 76 -11.84 12.00 22.43
CA ASN A 76 -11.38 11.04 23.43
C ASN A 76 -10.81 9.72 22.86
N GLN A 77 -10.81 9.52 21.54
CA GLN A 77 -10.41 8.26 20.93
C GLN A 77 -9.45 8.46 19.76
N GLU A 78 -8.25 7.87 19.86
CA GLU A 78 -7.34 7.76 18.72
C GLU A 78 -7.99 6.88 17.64
N PRO A 79 -8.07 7.35 16.38
CA PRO A 79 -8.62 6.55 15.29
C PRO A 79 -7.86 5.22 15.21
N ARG A 80 -8.57 4.09 15.21
CA ARG A 80 -7.98 2.75 15.07
C ARG A 80 -7.58 2.48 13.62
N LEU A 81 -6.72 3.33 13.08
CA LEU A 81 -6.29 3.30 11.69
C LEU A 81 -4.80 3.01 11.63
N HIS A 82 -4.43 1.75 11.45
CA HIS A 82 -3.04 1.39 11.21
C HIS A 82 -2.51 2.10 9.95
N THR A 83 -1.26 2.54 9.98
CA THR A 83 -0.57 3.13 8.83
C THR A 83 -0.56 2.15 7.65
N PHE A 84 -0.75 2.63 6.41
CA PHE A 84 -0.65 1.75 5.25
C PHE A 84 0.71 1.09 5.12
N GLN A 85 1.80 1.70 5.62
CA GLN A 85 3.11 1.04 5.68
C GLN A 85 3.03 -0.29 6.43
N HIS A 86 2.45 -0.29 7.63
CA HIS A 86 2.26 -1.51 8.41
C HIS A 86 1.41 -2.54 7.66
N TRP A 87 0.34 -2.11 6.98
CA TRP A 87 -0.46 -3.01 6.14
C TRP A 87 0.33 -3.60 4.97
N ARG A 88 1.16 -2.79 4.30
CA ARG A 88 2.03 -3.26 3.21
C ARG A 88 3.01 -4.31 3.72
N ASP A 89 3.60 -4.09 4.89
CA ASP A 89 4.55 -5.03 5.50
C ASP A 89 3.85 -6.34 5.89
N VAL A 90 2.69 -6.28 6.56
CA VAL A 90 1.90 -7.46 6.94
C VAL A 90 1.44 -8.25 5.72
N VAL A 91 0.95 -7.57 4.69
CA VAL A 91 0.56 -8.20 3.42
C VAL A 91 1.77 -8.85 2.78
N GLY A 92 2.88 -8.13 2.66
CA GLY A 92 4.10 -8.63 2.02
C GLY A 92 4.58 -9.92 2.69
N ILE A 93 4.65 -9.92 4.02
CA ILE A 93 5.01 -11.12 4.80
C ILE A 93 3.97 -12.23 4.62
N THR A 94 2.67 -11.91 4.62
CA THR A 94 1.59 -12.90 4.45
C THR A 94 1.67 -13.57 3.08
N VAL A 95 1.92 -12.80 2.02
CA VAL A 95 2.08 -13.32 0.66
C VAL A 95 3.32 -14.21 0.59
N MET A 96 4.46 -13.76 1.14
CA MET A 96 5.68 -14.56 1.21
C MET A 96 5.47 -15.87 1.97
N TYR A 97 4.81 -15.82 3.13
CA TYR A 97 4.46 -17.00 3.90
C TYR A 97 3.58 -17.97 3.10
N LYS A 98 2.55 -17.47 2.42
CA LYS A 98 1.68 -18.31 1.58
C LYS A 98 2.41 -18.94 0.40
N MET A 99 3.35 -18.23 -0.22
CA MET A 99 4.17 -18.78 -1.30
C MET A 99 5.12 -19.86 -0.77
N HIS A 100 5.88 -19.55 0.28
CA HIS A 100 7.00 -20.40 0.72
C HIS A 100 6.59 -21.53 1.67
N VAL A 101 5.59 -21.32 2.53
CA VAL A 101 5.16 -22.32 3.52
C VAL A 101 3.94 -23.07 3.00
N CYS A 102 2.93 -22.35 2.51
CA CYS A 102 1.68 -22.98 2.08
C CYS A 102 1.69 -23.49 0.62
N HIS A 103 2.76 -23.26 -0.16
CA HIS A 103 2.92 -23.76 -1.53
C HIS A 103 1.70 -23.50 -2.44
N VAL A 104 1.20 -22.27 -2.40
CA VAL A 104 0.02 -21.88 -3.17
C VAL A 104 0.38 -21.65 -4.64
N SER A 105 0.16 -22.66 -5.47
CA SER A 105 0.65 -22.76 -6.86
C SER A 105 0.20 -21.60 -7.78
N HIS A 106 -0.97 -21.01 -7.53
CA HIS A 106 -1.47 -19.90 -8.36
C HIS A 106 -0.81 -18.55 -8.03
N LEU A 107 -0.12 -18.42 -6.88
CA LEU A 107 0.63 -17.22 -6.53
C LEU A 107 2.04 -17.22 -7.14
N GLU A 108 2.59 -18.39 -7.47
CA GLU A 108 3.87 -18.51 -8.16
C GLU A 108 3.84 -17.85 -9.54
N ALA A 109 2.71 -17.98 -10.25
CA ALA A 109 2.49 -17.32 -11.54
C ALA A 109 2.45 -15.79 -11.47
N LEU A 110 2.25 -15.21 -10.27
CA LEU A 110 2.25 -13.76 -10.04
C LEU A 110 3.64 -13.22 -9.66
N GLN A 111 4.64 -14.09 -9.48
CA GLN A 111 6.01 -13.63 -9.23
C GLN A 111 6.51 -12.86 -10.43
N GLN A 112 6.79 -11.57 -10.25
CA GLN A 112 7.52 -10.83 -11.25
C GLN A 112 8.93 -11.40 -11.31
N PRO A 113 9.49 -11.65 -12.52
CA PRO A 113 10.87 -12.08 -12.63
C PRO A 113 11.75 -11.07 -11.88
N PRO A 114 12.78 -11.53 -11.14
CA PRO A 114 13.66 -10.65 -10.40
C PRO A 114 14.15 -9.54 -11.31
N GLN A 115 13.63 -8.33 -11.12
CA GLN A 115 14.14 -7.19 -11.85
C GLN A 115 15.48 -6.87 -11.24
N LEU A 116 16.55 -7.43 -11.83
CA LEU A 116 17.90 -6.95 -11.63
C LEU A 116 17.89 -5.50 -12.07
N VAL A 117 17.70 -4.59 -11.11
CA VAL A 117 17.85 -3.16 -11.36
C VAL A 117 19.29 -2.99 -11.81
N GLN A 118 19.48 -2.84 -13.11
CA GLN A 118 20.78 -2.57 -13.69
C GLN A 118 21.12 -1.13 -13.34
N VAL A 119 21.62 -0.94 -12.11
CA VAL A 119 22.13 0.34 -11.67
C VAL A 119 23.38 0.60 -12.52
N HIS A 120 23.22 1.42 -13.56
CA HIS A 120 24.35 1.99 -14.27
C HIS A 120 25.03 3.02 -13.37
N THR A 121 25.75 2.54 -12.35
CA THR A 121 26.76 3.34 -11.68
C THR A 121 27.84 3.63 -12.72
N ARG A 122 28.18 4.90 -12.92
CA ARG A 122 29.31 5.28 -13.78
C ARG A 122 30.59 4.61 -13.26
N ALA A 123 31.07 3.63 -14.03
CA ALA A 123 32.40 3.02 -14.11
C ALA A 123 33.12 2.57 -12.81
N VAL A 124 33.29 1.25 -12.66
CA VAL A 124 34.62 0.59 -12.54
C VAL A 124 34.50 -0.78 -13.21
N THR A 125 35.23 -0.99 -14.31
CA THR A 125 35.38 -2.30 -14.94
C THR A 125 36.31 -3.16 -14.09
N LEU A 126 35.78 -4.04 -13.26
CA LEU A 126 36.52 -5.19 -12.75
C LEU A 126 36.10 -6.43 -13.54
N THR A 127 36.91 -6.76 -14.55
CA THR A 127 36.84 -8.04 -15.25
C THR A 127 37.16 -9.17 -14.28
N ARG A 128 36.14 -9.88 -13.78
CA ARG A 128 36.33 -11.19 -13.15
C ARG A 128 35.85 -12.27 -14.11
N LYS A 129 36.84 -12.92 -14.73
CA LYS A 129 36.73 -14.09 -15.62
C LYS A 129 35.93 -15.19 -14.91
N GLY A 130 34.87 -15.68 -15.56
CA GLY A 130 34.07 -16.80 -15.09
C GLY A 130 34.79 -18.14 -15.26
N THR A 131 34.54 -19.04 -14.31
CA THR A 131 34.81 -20.47 -14.46
C THR A 131 33.53 -21.21 -14.05
N PRO A 132 32.93 -22.03 -14.92
CA PRO A 132 31.75 -22.81 -14.56
C PRO A 132 32.17 -24.06 -13.76
N ALA A 133 31.52 -24.31 -12.63
CA ALA A 133 31.64 -25.58 -11.90
C ALA A 133 30.26 -26.24 -11.80
N ALA A 134 30.29 -27.53 -12.12
CA ALA A 134 29.21 -28.39 -12.53
C ALA A 134 28.14 -28.69 -11.46
N LEU A 135 26.98 -29.09 -11.98
CA LEU A 135 25.88 -29.79 -11.32
C LEU A 135 26.37 -31.03 -10.55
N LEU A 136 25.96 -31.16 -9.30
CA LEU A 136 25.54 -32.38 -8.61
C LEU A 136 24.45 -31.99 -7.59
#